data_AF-L9XUK8-F1
#
_entry.id   AF-L9XUK8-F1
#
_cell.length_a   1.000
_cell.length_b   1.000
_cell.length_c   1.000
_cell.angle_alpha   90.00
_cell.angle_beta   90.00
_cell.angle_gamma   90.00
#
_symmetry.space_group_name_H-M   'P 1'
#
loop_
_entity.id
_entity.type
_entity.pdbx_description
1 polymer ?
#
loop_
_entity_poly.entity_id
_entity_poly.type
_entity_poly.pdbx_seq_one_letter_code
_entity_poly.pdbx_strand_id
1 'polypeptide(L)' 'MLDMRGKLEVETLLKVVLGLIAVLLVIEVLEAILGTLASVFGLFVPIIQLAIGVLIVLWLLDQL' A
#
# COMPACT_ATOMS: atom_id res chain seq x y z
N MET A 1 -20.12 -33.05 18.42
CA MET A 1 -20.04 -31.76 17.70
C MET A 1 -19.52 -30.73 18.70
N LEU A 2 -18.34 -30.15 18.48
CA LEU A 2 -17.77 -29.12 19.37
C LEU A 2 -18.50 -27.80 19.09
N ASP A 3 -19.61 -27.56 19.77
CA ASP A 3 -20.37 -26.32 19.63
C ASP A 3 -19.68 -25.22 20.44
N MET A 4 -18.67 -24.60 19.83
CA MET A 4 -17.87 -23.49 20.40
C MET A 4 -18.51 -22.11 20.15
N ARG A 5 -19.69 -22.06 19.52
CA ARG A 5 -20.39 -20.82 19.19
C ARG A 5 -20.86 -20.14 20.47
N GLY A 6 -20.40 -18.90 20.71
CA GLY A 6 -20.78 -18.11 21.89
C GLY A 6 -19.86 -18.23 23.11
N LYS A 7 -18.69 -18.89 22.99
CA LYS A 7 -17.70 -18.91 24.08
C LYS A 7 -17.08 -17.53 24.38
N LEU A 8 -17.13 -16.61 23.42
CA LEU A 8 -16.64 -15.25 23.59
C LEU A 8 -17.78 -14.33 24.03
N GLU A 9 -17.57 -13.61 25.12
CA GLU A 9 -18.52 -12.60 25.58
C GLU A 9 -18.70 -11.49 24.53
N VAL A 10 -19.92 -10.98 24.41
CA VAL A 10 -20.29 -9.94 23.45
C VAL A 10 -19.42 -8.70 23.60
N GLU A 11 -19.09 -8.32 24.84
CA GLU A 11 -18.20 -7.19 25.11
C GLU A 11 -16.78 -7.42 24.55
N THR A 12 -16.27 -8.65 24.69
CA THR A 12 -14.94 -9.00 24.16
C THR A 12 -14.94 -9.00 22.63
N LEU A 13 -16.00 -9.55 22.01
CA LEU A 13 -16.18 -9.46 20.56
C LEU A 13 -16.22 -8.01 20.09
N LEU A 14 -16.98 -7.16 20.78
CA LEU A 14 -17.10 -5.74 20.43
C LEU A 14 -15.75 -5.02 20.52
N LYS A 15 -14.95 -5.26 21.57
CA LYS A 15 -13.60 -4.69 21.69
C LYS A 15 -12.67 -5.17 20.58
N VAL A 16 -12.73 -6.46 20.23
CA VAL A 16 -11.92 -7.01 19.13
C VAL A 16 -12.33 -6.39 17.80
N VAL A 17 -13.62 -6.30 17.51
CA VAL A 17 -14.13 -5.66 16.28
C VAL A 17 -13.73 -4.18 16.24
N LEU A 18 -13.86 -3.47 17.35
CA LEU A 18 -13.44 -2.06 17.44
C LEU A 18 -11.94 -1.89 17.19
N GLY A 19 -11.11 -2.78 17.76
CA GLY A 19 -9.68 -2.80 17.49
C GLY A 19 -9.35 -3.08 16.03
N LEU A 20 -10.06 -4.02 15.41
CA LEU A 20 -9.90 -4.32 13.97
C LEU A 20 -10.30 -3.12 13.11
N ILE A 21 -11.41 -2.45 13.42
CA ILE A 21 -11.81 -1.21 12.73
C ILE A 21 -10.76 -0.13 12.90
N ALA A 22 -10.19 0.04 14.10
CA ALA A 22 -9.13 1.01 14.32
C ALA A 22 -7.89 0.71 13.46
N VAL A 23 -7.48 -0.55 13.37
CA VAL A 23 -6.38 -0.97 12.49
C VAL A 23 -6.71 -0.70 11.02
N LEU A 24 -7.93 -1.02 10.58
CA LEU A 24 -8.38 -0.74 9.22
C LEU A 24 -8.32 0.76 8.89
N LEU A 25 -8.75 1.62 9.81
CA LEU A 25 -8.68 3.07 9.64
C LEU A 25 -7.23 3.56 9.51
N VAL A 26 -6.29 2.99 10.28
CA VAL A 26 -4.87 3.33 10.15
C VAL A 26 -4.35 2.95 8.76
N ILE A 27 -4.69 1.76 8.26
CA ILE A 27 -4.30 1.31 6.93
C ILE A 27 -4.88 2.24 5.85
N GLU A 28 -6.16 2.58 5.96
CA GLU A 28 -6.83 3.48 5.01
C GLU A 28 -6.18 4.87 4.96
N VAL A 29 -5.81 5.42 6.11
CA VAL A 29 -5.08 6.69 6.19
C VAL A 29 -3.70 6.57 5.53
N LEU A 30 -2.98 5.47 5.78
CA LEU A 30 -1.68 5.23 5.14
C LEU A 30 -1.82 5.09 3.62
N GLU A 31 -2.83 4.38 3.14
CA GLU A 31 -3.11 4.23 1.71
C GLU A 31 -3.45 5.58 1.06
N ALA A 32 -4.23 6.43 1.72
CA ALA A 32 -4.53 7.77 1.23
C ALA A 32 -3.25 8.64 1.12
N ILE A 33 -2.39 8.61 2.14
CA ILE A 33 -1.11 9.35 2.13
C ILE A 33 -0.19 8.81 1.02
N LEU A 34 -0.01 7.50 0.93
CA LEU A 34 0.81 6.88 -0.11
C LEU A 34 0.24 7.12 -1.51
N GLY A 35 -1.08 7.08 -1.67
CA GLY A 35 -1.76 7.34 -2.93
C GLY A 35 -1.60 8.78 -3.41
N THR A 36 -1.67 9.76 -2.50
CA THR A 36 -1.38 11.17 -2.84
C THR A 36 0.07 11.38 -3.22
N LEU A 37 1.01 10.74 -2.52
CA LEU A 37 2.41 10.81 -2.87
C LEU A 37 2.67 10.15 -4.24
N ALA A 38 2.13 8.94 -4.44
CA ALA A 38 2.25 8.20 -5.69
C ALA A 38 1.59 8.92 -6.87
N SER A 39 0.52 9.68 -6.69
CA SER A 39 -0.09 10.45 -7.79
C SER A 39 0.79 11.61 -8.23
N VAL A 40 1.39 12.34 -7.27
CA VAL A 40 2.33 13.45 -7.55
C VAL A 40 3.58 12.93 -8.25
N PHE A 41 4.18 11.85 -7.74
CA PHE A 41 5.36 11.24 -8.37
C PHE A 41 5.03 10.47 -9.65
N GLY A 42 3.80 9.94 -9.77
CA GLY A 42 3.31 9.15 -10.90
C GLY A 42 3.40 9.89 -12.23
N LEU A 43 3.19 11.20 -12.22
CA LEU A 43 3.33 12.04 -13.42
C LEU A 43 4.80 12.11 -13.92
N PHE A 44 5.78 12.00 -13.03
CA PHE A 44 7.20 12.03 -13.36
C PHE A 44 7.79 10.67 -13.71
N VAL A 45 7.13 9.56 -13.34
CA VAL A 45 7.52 8.19 -13.70
C VAL A 45 7.85 8.02 -15.19
N PRO A 46 7.01 8.45 -16.16
CA PRO A 46 7.33 8.30 -17.59
C PRO A 46 8.59 9.07 -17.98
N ILE A 47 8.82 10.26 -17.41
CA ILE A 47 10.01 11.07 -17.68
C ILE A 47 11.27 10.36 -17.15
N ILE A 48 11.20 9.81 -15.94
CA ILE A 48 12.29 9.05 -15.33
C ILE A 48 12.58 7.79 -16.16
N GLN A 49 11.55 7.06 -16.59
CA GLN A 49 11.71 5.88 -17.45
C GLN A 49 12.35 6.23 -18.80
N LEU A 50 11.92 7.33 -19.43
CA LEU A 50 12.54 7.82 -20.65
C LEU A 50 14.00 8.20 -20.42
N ALA A 51 14.31 8.91 -19.34
CA ALA A 51 15.68 9.27 -18.99
C ALA A 51 16.56 8.03 -18.80
N ILE A 52 16.05 7.01 -18.09
CA ILE A 52 16.73 5.72 -17.92
C ILE A 52 16.93 5.04 -19.28
N GLY A 53 15.90 5.00 -20.14
CA GLY A 53 16.01 4.44 -21.48
C GLY A 53 17.06 5.14 -22.34
N VAL A 54 17.10 6.48 -22.31
CA VAL A 54 18.13 7.27 -22.98
C VAL A 54 19.51 6.96 -22.43
N LEU A 55 19.67 6.90 -21.10
CA LEU A 55 20.95 6.54 -20.47
C LEU A 55 21.43 5.15 -20.89
N ILE A 56 20.52 4.17 -20.97
CA ILE A 56 20.83 2.83 -21.44
C ILE A 56 21.29 2.85 -22.91
N VAL A 57 20.59 3.59 -23.77
CA VAL A 57 20.95 3.71 -25.21
C VAL A 57 22.30 4.38 -25.37
N LEU A 58 22.56 5.48 -24.64
CA LEU A 58 23.84 6.18 -24.66
C LEU A 58 24.97 5.31 -24.15
N TRP A 59 24.74 4.56 -23.07
CA TRP A 59 25.70 3.60 -22.55
C TRP A 59 26.01 2.49 -23.58
N LEU A 60 24.99 1.99 -24.26
CA LEU A 60 25.18 0.95 -25.29
C LEU A 60 25.96 1.48 -26.51
N LEU A 61 25.72 2.73 -26.91
CA LEU A 61 26.46 3.40 -27.98
C LEU A 61 27.92 3.70 -27.60
N ASP A 62 28.17 4.09 -26.35
CA ASP A 62 29.53 4.31 -25.84
C ASP A 62 30.35 3.01 -25.78
N GLN A 63 29.67 1.88 -25.63
CA GLN A 63 30.30 0.56 -25.58
C GLN A 63 30.47 -0.11 -26.97
N LEU A 64 29.83 0.40 -28.03
CA LEU A 64 29.87 -0.16 -29.39
C LEU A 64 30.97 0.51 -30.24
#